data_AF-A0A955T091-F1
#
_entry.id   AF-A0A955T091-F1
#
_cell.length_a   1.000
_cell.length_b   1.000
_cell.length_c   1.000
_cell.angle_alpha   90.00
_cell.angle_beta   90.00
_cell.angle_gamma   90.00
#
_symmetry.space_group_name_H-M   'P 1'
#
loop_
_entity.id
_entity.type
_entity.pdbx_description
1 polymer ?
#
loop_
_entity_poly.entity_id
_entity_poly.type
_entity_poly.pdbx_seq_one_letter_code
_entity_poly.pdbx_strand_id
1 'polypeptide(L)'
;MMEGFVFPNELHVTWSVMIVLYPYITGLVAGAFIVSSLYHVFGFTQLRPIGRFSLVSAFVFLLFAPVPLLNHLGRPERAFNILITPNFSSAMSGFGFIFAIYSIIVFLEIWFDYRADLIQRWEKAKGLSKKTYYLILLGST
;
A
#
# COMPACT_ATOMS: atom_id res chain seq x y z
N MET A 1 29.19 -2.05 31.36
CA MET A 1 30.40 -1.86 30.54
C MET A 1 30.36 -2.96 29.49
N MET A 2 30.44 -2.66 28.19
CA MET A 2 30.55 -3.73 27.18
C MET A 2 31.98 -4.30 27.25
N GLU A 3 32.13 -5.55 27.69
CA GLU A 3 33.40 -6.27 27.70
C GLU A 3 33.50 -7.13 26.45
N GLY A 4 34.32 -6.72 25.47
CA GLY A 4 34.56 -7.45 24.22
C GLY A 4 34.88 -6.54 23.03
N PHE A 5 35.54 -7.07 22.01
CA PHE A 5 35.73 -6.37 20.74
C PHE A 5 34.39 -6.29 20.00
N VAL A 6 33.86 -5.07 19.87
CA VAL A 6 32.61 -4.79 19.13
C VAL A 6 32.98 -4.22 17.77
N PHE A 7 32.38 -4.75 16.70
CA PHE A 7 32.64 -4.22 15.37
C PHE A 7 32.12 -2.78 15.26
N PRO A 8 32.78 -1.89 14.49
CA PRO A 8 32.33 -0.49 14.34
C PRO A 8 30.86 -0.35 13.87
N ASN A 9 30.36 -1.32 13.11
CA ASN A 9 28.97 -1.37 12.63
C ASN A 9 27.95 -1.76 13.71
N GLU A 10 28.41 -2.32 14.84
CA GLU A 10 27.56 -2.75 15.96
C GLU A 10 27.51 -1.71 17.09
N LEU A 11 28.41 -0.72 17.06
CA LEU A 11 28.42 0.40 18.02
C LEU A 11 27.17 1.30 17.88
N HIS A 12 26.58 1.36 16.69
CA HIS A 12 25.39 2.14 16.39
C HIS A 12 24.37 1.31 15.62
N VAL A 13 23.20 1.07 16.21
CA VAL A 13 22.08 0.42 15.53
C VAL A 13 21.50 1.38 14.49
N THR A 14 21.94 1.26 13.24
CA THR A 14 21.49 2.10 12.12
C THR A 14 20.05 1.82 11.74
N TRP A 15 19.64 0.56 11.72
CA TRP A 15 18.27 0.12 11.42
C TRP A 15 17.56 -0.29 12.70
N SER A 16 16.70 0.60 13.17
CA SER A 16 15.86 0.35 14.35
C SER A 16 14.64 -0.50 13.97
N VAL A 17 13.81 -0.83 14.97
CA VAL A 17 12.53 -1.54 14.81
C VAL A 17 11.65 -0.93 13.71
N MET A 18 11.73 0.39 13.49
CA MET A 18 11.01 1.08 12.42
C MET A 18 11.34 0.54 11.02
N ILE A 19 12.61 0.22 10.74
CA ILE A 19 12.99 -0.40 9.47
C ILE A 19 12.54 -1.85 9.41
N VAL A 20 12.42 -2.56 10.54
CA VAL A 20 11.90 -3.94 10.58
C VAL A 20 10.38 -3.98 10.33
N LEU A 21 9.65 -2.96 10.80
CA LEU A 21 8.21 -2.85 10.58
C LEU A 21 7.85 -2.63 9.11
N TYR A 22 8.71 -1.94 8.34
CA TYR A 22 8.49 -1.71 6.92
C TYR A 22 8.32 -3.01 6.10
N PRO A 23 9.29 -3.94 6.03
CA PRO A 23 9.17 -5.21 5.31
C PRO A 23 8.11 -6.13 5.93
N TYR A 24 7.86 -6.04 7.24
CA TYR A 24 6.78 -6.77 7.89
C TYR A 24 5.41 -6.35 7.33
N ILE A 25 5.14 -5.04 7.29
CA ILE A 25 3.88 -4.51 6.75
C ILE A 25 3.78 -4.77 5.24
N THR A 26 4.84 -4.55 4.47
CA THR A 26 4.80 -4.84 3.02
C THR A 26 4.65 -6.34 2.73
N GLY A 27 5.16 -7.21 3.59
CA GLY A 27 4.88 -8.65 3.57
C GLY A 27 3.39 -8.97 3.77
N LEU A 28 2.72 -8.28 4.70
CA LEU A 28 1.27 -8.40 4.88
C LEU A 28 0.50 -7.92 3.63
N VAL A 29 0.95 -6.82 3.02
CA VAL A 29 0.38 -6.32 1.75
C VAL A 29 0.48 -7.39 0.66
N ALA A 30 1.67 -7.97 0.47
CA ALA A 30 1.89 -9.02 -0.54
C ALA A 30 1.01 -10.25 -0.28
N GLY A 31 0.92 -10.72 0.97
CA GLY A 31 0.08 -11.86 1.34
C GLY A 31 -1.41 -11.60 1.07
N ALA A 32 -1.92 -10.44 1.50
CA ALA A 32 -3.32 -10.06 1.28
C ALA A 32 -3.63 -9.90 -0.23
N PHE A 33 -2.71 -9.34 -1.00
CA PHE A 33 -2.86 -9.20 -2.45
C PHE A 33 -2.86 -10.53 -3.19
N ILE A 34 -2.02 -11.50 -2.77
CA ILE A 34 -2.02 -12.85 -3.33
C ILE A 34 -3.39 -13.51 -3.12
N VAL A 35 -3.98 -13.38 -1.93
CA VAL A 35 -5.33 -13.91 -1.65
C VAL A 35 -6.38 -13.30 -2.60
N SER A 36 -6.33 -11.99 -2.84
CA SER A 36 -7.20 -11.33 -3.82
C SER A 36 -6.98 -11.89 -5.24
N SER A 37 -5.72 -12.00 -5.66
CA SER A 37 -5.33 -12.45 -6.99
C SER A 37 -5.75 -13.89 -7.27
N LEU A 38 -5.69 -14.79 -6.28
CA LEU A 38 -6.18 -16.17 -6.41
C LEU A 38 -7.65 -16.23 -6.82
N TYR A 39 -8.47 -15.32 -6.28
CA TYR A 39 -9.87 -15.22 -6.68
C TYR A 39 -10.04 -14.51 -8.04
N HIS A 40 -9.54 -13.28 -8.19
CA HIS A 40 -9.82 -12.43 -9.35
C HIS A 40 -9.08 -12.85 -10.63
N VAL A 41 -7.84 -13.33 -10.52
CA VAL A 41 -6.99 -13.69 -11.67
C VAL A 41 -7.03 -15.19 -11.93
N PHE A 42 -6.93 -16.02 -10.89
CA PHE A 42 -6.87 -17.48 -11.04
C PHE A 42 -8.23 -18.18 -10.92
N GLY A 43 -9.30 -17.46 -10.57
CA GLY A 43 -10.67 -17.99 -10.57
C GLY A 43 -11.01 -18.91 -9.40
N PHE A 44 -10.29 -18.85 -8.29
CA PHE A 44 -10.55 -19.71 -7.12
C PHE A 44 -11.80 -19.23 -6.38
N THR A 45 -12.97 -19.76 -6.77
CA THR A 45 -14.29 -19.35 -6.25
C THR A 45 -14.48 -19.58 -4.76
N GLN A 46 -13.71 -20.50 -4.14
CA GLN A 46 -13.70 -20.75 -2.70
C GLN A 46 -13.27 -19.51 -1.89
N LEU A 47 -12.44 -18.65 -2.47
CA LEU A 47 -11.93 -17.43 -1.83
C LEU A 47 -12.80 -16.19 -2.11
N ARG A 48 -13.91 -16.33 -2.83
CA ARG A 48 -14.86 -15.24 -3.11
C ARG A 48 -15.25 -14.40 -1.88
N PRO A 49 -15.59 -14.97 -0.69
CA PRO A 49 -15.99 -14.15 0.45
C PRO A 49 -14.83 -13.29 1.00
N ILE A 50 -13.58 -13.74 0.83
CA ILE A 50 -12.40 -13.07 1.36
C ILE A 50 -11.63 -12.26 0.31
N GLY A 51 -11.85 -12.49 -0.99
CA GLY A 51 -11.11 -11.83 -2.08
C GLY A 51 -11.19 -10.32 -1.99
N ARG A 52 -12.41 -9.77 -1.94
CA ARG A 52 -12.62 -8.31 -1.80
C ARG A 52 -12.08 -7.75 -0.49
N PHE A 53 -12.30 -8.47 0.61
CA PHE A 53 -11.80 -8.07 1.93
C PHE A 53 -10.26 -8.03 1.98
N SER A 54 -9.62 -9.02 1.36
CA SER A 54 -8.16 -9.11 1.27
C SER A 54 -7.57 -7.99 0.42
N LEU A 55 -8.22 -7.62 -0.68
CA LEU A 55 -7.80 -6.50 -1.52
C LEU A 55 -7.87 -5.17 -0.76
N VAL A 56 -8.97 -4.90 -0.06
CA VAL A 56 -9.10 -3.69 0.78
C VAL A 56 -8.06 -3.70 1.91
N SER A 57 -7.83 -4.85 2.54
CA SER A 57 -6.81 -4.99 3.58
C SER A 57 -5.41 -4.69 3.05
N ALA A 58 -5.07 -5.21 1.86
CA ALA A 58 -3.81 -4.93 1.19
C ALA A 58 -3.62 -3.43 0.97
N PHE A 59 -4.66 -2.72 0.51
CA PHE A 59 -4.62 -1.28 0.31
C PHE A 59 -4.42 -0.50 1.61
N VAL A 60 -5.11 -0.87 2.68
CA VAL A 60 -4.93 -0.23 3.99
C VAL A 60 -3.49 -0.41 4.49
N PHE A 61 -2.96 -1.64 4.48
CA PHE A 61 -1.57 -1.88 4.88
C PHE A 61 -0.59 -1.12 3.99
N LEU A 62 -0.86 -0.99 2.70
CA LEU A 62 -0.02 -0.25 1.76
C LEU A 62 0.04 1.24 2.11
N LEU A 63 -1.08 1.86 2.51
CA LEU A 63 -1.09 3.26 2.96
C LEU A 63 -0.25 3.51 4.22
N PHE A 64 -0.18 2.53 5.12
CA PHE A 64 0.58 2.64 6.38
C PHE A 64 2.02 2.11 6.29
N ALA A 65 2.37 1.34 5.26
CA ALA A 65 3.72 0.83 5.02
C ALA A 65 4.84 1.90 5.06
N PRO A 66 4.67 3.13 4.53
CA PRO A 66 5.74 4.14 4.59
C PRO A 66 5.86 4.82 5.96
N VAL A 67 4.90 4.68 6.88
CA VAL A 67 4.90 5.42 8.15
C VAL A 67 6.13 5.09 9.02
N PRO A 68 6.50 3.81 9.24
CA PRO A 68 7.72 3.49 9.99
C PRO A 68 8.99 4.03 9.31
N LEU A 69 9.04 3.97 7.98
CA LEU A 69 10.17 4.48 7.20
C LEU A 69 10.33 6.00 7.34
N LEU A 70 9.22 6.74 7.28
CA LEU A 70 9.22 8.20 7.49
C LEU A 70 9.64 8.56 8.92
N ASN A 71 9.20 7.80 9.92
CA ASN A 71 9.59 8.01 11.31
C ASN A 71 11.06 7.66 11.58
N HIS A 72 11.64 6.75 10.80
CA HIS A 72 13.08 6.44 10.87
C HIS A 72 13.93 7.50 10.15
N LEU A 73 13.36 8.19 9.17
CA LEU A 73 14.03 9.26 8.44
C LEU A 73 14.32 10.44 9.38
N GLY A 74 15.58 10.89 9.45
CA GLY A 74 15.94 12.08 10.23
C GLY A 74 15.36 13.39 9.67
N ARG A 75 14.89 13.40 8.42
CA ARG A 75 14.28 14.54 7.72
C ARG A 75 13.10 14.08 6.84
N PRO A 76 11.96 13.71 7.44
CA PRO A 76 10.81 13.15 6.72
C PRO A 76 10.22 14.11 5.68
N GLU A 77 10.37 15.42 5.88
CA GLU A 77 9.94 16.46 4.93
C GLU A 77 10.60 16.34 3.55
N ARG A 78 11.75 15.68 3.47
CA ARG A 78 12.49 15.45 2.23
C ARG A 78 12.19 14.11 1.57
N ALA A 79 11.28 13.30 2.12
CA ALA A 79 11.01 11.96 1.61
C ALA A 79 10.57 11.98 0.13
N PHE A 80 9.84 13.00 -0.30
CA PHE A 80 9.42 13.16 -1.70
C PHE A 80 10.57 13.33 -2.70
N ASN A 81 11.75 13.75 -2.25
CA ASN A 81 12.92 13.88 -3.13
C ASN A 81 13.34 12.54 -3.73
N ILE A 82 12.96 11.42 -3.11
CA ILE A 82 13.23 10.09 -3.66
C ILE A 82 12.52 9.84 -4.99
N LEU A 83 11.38 10.49 -5.21
CA LEU A 83 10.59 10.41 -6.44
C LEU A 83 10.98 11.52 -7.43
N ILE A 84 11.35 12.70 -6.94
CA ILE A 84 11.65 13.88 -7.78
C ILE A 84 13.09 13.84 -8.32
N THR A 85 14.07 13.49 -7.48
CA THR A 85 15.49 13.39 -7.84
C THR A 85 16.07 12.03 -7.44
N PRO A 86 15.69 10.95 -8.13
CA PRO A 86 16.06 9.59 -7.76
C PRO A 86 17.54 9.29 -8.06
N ASN A 87 18.14 8.46 -7.21
CA ASN A 87 19.45 7.85 -7.49
C ASN A 87 19.26 6.38 -7.85
N PHE A 88 19.22 6.05 -9.15
CA PHE A 88 18.90 4.70 -9.63
C PHE A 88 19.83 3.58 -9.17
N SER A 89 21.01 3.88 -8.63
CA SER A 89 21.90 2.88 -8.02
C SER A 89 21.41 2.44 -6.63
N SER A 90 20.56 3.25 -5.98
CA SER A 90 20.00 2.95 -4.67
C SER A 90 18.73 2.11 -4.79
N ALA A 91 18.74 0.96 -4.12
CA ALA A 91 17.56 0.11 -3.98
C ALA A 91 16.37 0.87 -3.38
N MET A 92 16.63 1.78 -2.44
CA MET A 92 15.59 2.54 -1.75
C MET A 92 14.78 3.43 -2.70
N SER A 93 15.43 4.06 -3.69
CA SER A 93 14.70 4.85 -4.69
C SER A 93 13.92 3.99 -5.67
N GLY A 94 14.41 2.79 -5.99
CA GLY A 94 13.63 1.82 -6.77
C GLY A 94 12.32 1.45 -6.05
N PHE A 95 12.40 1.16 -4.75
CA PHE A 95 11.22 0.86 -3.93
C PHE A 95 10.20 2.00 -3.90
N GLY A 96 10.64 3.27 -3.92
CA GLY A 96 9.72 4.42 -4.00
C GLY A 96 8.82 4.38 -5.23
N PHE A 97 9.39 4.10 -6.42
CA PHE A 97 8.60 3.99 -7.66
C PHE A 97 7.72 2.76 -7.69
N ILE A 98 8.24 1.60 -7.26
CA ILE A 98 7.47 0.36 -7.19
C ILE A 98 6.24 0.57 -6.28
N PHE A 99 6.45 1.18 -5.11
CA PHE A 99 5.38 1.50 -4.18
C PHE A 99 4.33 2.43 -4.80
N ALA A 100 4.75 3.50 -5.48
CA ALA A 100 3.83 4.46 -6.10
C ALA A 100 2.98 3.81 -7.19
N ILE A 101 3.61 3.08 -8.12
CA ILE A 101 2.91 2.37 -9.20
C ILE A 101 1.96 1.32 -8.63
N TYR A 102 2.44 0.53 -7.67
CA TYR A 102 1.64 -0.52 -7.04
C TYR A 102 0.44 0.05 -6.28
N SER A 103 0.60 1.18 -5.60
CA SER A 103 -0.51 1.88 -4.92
C SER A 103 -1.61 2.31 -5.89
N ILE A 104 -1.22 2.81 -7.07
CA ILE A 104 -2.18 3.18 -8.12
C ILE A 104 -2.90 1.94 -8.64
N ILE A 105 -2.18 0.84 -8.90
CA ILE A 105 -2.78 -0.40 -9.40
C ILE A 105 -3.80 -0.96 -8.40
N VAL A 106 -3.43 -1.10 -7.12
CA VAL A 106 -4.33 -1.61 -6.08
C VAL A 106 -5.55 -0.71 -5.90
N PHE A 107 -5.36 0.62 -5.94
CA PHE A 107 -6.47 1.56 -5.88
C PHE A 107 -7.44 1.39 -7.05
N LEU A 108 -6.92 1.26 -8.27
CA LEU A 108 -7.73 1.03 -9.47
C LEU A 108 -8.44 -0.33 -9.41
N GLU A 109 -7.78 -1.38 -8.96
CA GLU A 109 -8.38 -2.71 -8.81
C GLU A 109 -9.58 -2.67 -7.86
N ILE A 110 -9.46 -1.99 -6.71
CA ILE A 110 -10.58 -1.77 -5.78
C ILE A 110 -11.70 -0.99 -6.47
N TRP A 111 -11.37 0.10 -7.16
CA TRP A 111 -12.37 0.92 -7.84
C TRP A 111 -13.15 0.11 -8.89
N PHE A 112 -12.46 -0.73 -9.67
CA PHE A 112 -13.09 -1.59 -10.67
C PHE A 112 -13.94 -2.71 -10.04
N ASP A 113 -13.44 -3.40 -8.99
CA ASP A 113 -14.17 -4.48 -8.34
C ASP A 113 -15.47 -3.99 -7.67
N TYR A 114 -15.44 -2.82 -7.03
CA TYR A 114 -16.60 -2.24 -6.36
C TYR A 114 -17.52 -1.45 -7.30
N ARG A 115 -17.19 -1.33 -8.59
CA ARG A 115 -17.94 -0.47 -9.53
C ARG A 115 -19.42 -0.84 -9.63
N ALA A 116 -19.74 -2.13 -9.75
CA ALA A 116 -21.13 -2.60 -9.84
C ALA A 116 -21.93 -2.29 -8.56
N ASP A 117 -21.28 -2.38 -7.39
CA ASP A 117 -21.91 -2.05 -6.11
C ASP A 117 -22.10 -0.54 -5.93
N LEU A 118 -21.16 0.26 -6.45
CA LEU A 118 -21.25 1.72 -6.46
C LEU A 118 -22.39 2.21 -7.36
N ILE A 119 -22.61 1.60 -8.52
CA ILE A 119 -23.74 1.92 -9.42
C ILE A 119 -25.08 1.62 -8.72
N GLN A 120 -25.22 0.42 -8.13
CA GLN A 120 -26.45 0.06 -7.38
C GLN A 120 -26.72 1.01 -6.21
N ARG A 121 -25.68 1.49 -5.53
CA ARG A 121 -25.80 2.50 -4.46
C ARG A 121 -26.17 3.87 -5.03
N TRP A 122 -25.62 4.25 -6.18
CA TRP A 122 -25.94 5.49 -6.86
C TRP A 122 -27.42 5.57 -7.31
N GLU A 123 -27.98 4.48 -7.83
CA GLU A 123 -29.40 4.41 -8.23
C GLU A 123 -30.34 4.67 -7.05
N LYS A 124 -29.99 4.14 -5.88
CA LYS A 124 -30.77 4.26 -4.64
C LYS A 124 -30.50 5.57 -3.90
N ALA A 125 -29.38 6.24 -4.16
CA ALA A 125 -28.99 7.48 -3.48
C ALA A 125 -29.84 8.67 -3.92
N LYS A 126 -30.05 9.63 -3.00
CA LYS A 126 -30.75 10.90 -3.25
C LYS A 126 -29.87 12.09 -2.82
N GLY A 127 -30.10 13.23 -3.46
CA GLY A 127 -29.46 14.50 -3.10
C GLY A 127 -27.93 14.49 -3.21
N LEU A 128 -27.24 14.92 -2.15
CA LEU A 128 -25.79 15.11 -2.12
C LEU A 128 -25.02 13.79 -2.27
N SER A 129 -25.53 12.70 -1.70
CA SER A 129 -24.93 11.36 -1.81
C SER A 129 -24.92 10.84 -3.27
N LYS A 130 -25.94 11.18 -4.05
CA LYS A 130 -25.99 10.83 -5.48
C LYS A 130 -24.91 11.57 -6.28
N LYS A 131 -24.66 12.84 -5.95
CA LYS A 131 -23.58 13.63 -6.57
C LYS A 131 -22.20 13.06 -6.24
N THR A 132 -21.96 12.64 -5.00
CA THR A 132 -20.67 12.03 -4.62
C THR A 132 -20.42 10.72 -5.36
N TYR A 133 -21.43 9.84 -5.46
CA TYR A 133 -21.27 8.59 -6.20
C TYR A 133 -21.11 8.82 -7.71
N TYR A 134 -21.80 9.82 -8.29
CA TYR A 134 -21.61 10.20 -9.69
C TYR A 134 -20.17 10.64 -9.98
N LEU A 135 -19.57 11.41 -9.05
CA LEU A 135 -18.20 11.88 -9.16
C LEU A 135 -17.19 10.73 -9.01
N ILE A 136 -17.42 9.80 -8.07
CA ILE A 136 -16.62 8.58 -7.90
C ILE A 136 -16.72 7.66 -9.14
N LEU A 137 -17.88 7.60 -9.79
CA LEU A 137 -18.10 6.81 -11.01
C LEU A 137 -17.62 7.52 -12.29
N LEU A 138 -17.02 8.72 -12.17
CA LEU A 138 -16.56 9.55 -13.28
C LEU A 138 -17.66 9.84 -14.32
N GLY A 139 -18.92 9.93 -13.88
CA GLY A 139 -20.08 10.19 -14.73
C GLY A 139 -20.51 9.02 -15.65
N SER A 140 -19.85 7.86 -15.57
CA SER A 140 -20.28 6.66 -16.27
C SER A 140 -21.21 5.85 -15.37
N THR A 141 -22.49 6.23 -15.42
CA THR A 141 -23.64 5.60 -14.72
C THR A 141 -24.54 4.89 -15.67
#